data_AF-A0A316MFI1-F1
#
_entry.id   AF-A0A316MFI1-F1
#
_cell.length_a   1.000
_cell.length_b   1.000
_cell.length_c   1.000
_cell.angle_alpha   90.00
_cell.angle_beta   90.00
_cell.angle_gamma   90.00
#
_symmetry.space_group_name_H-M   'P 1'
#
loop_
_entity.id
_entity.type
_entity.pdbx_description
1 polymer ?
#
loop_
_entity_poly.entity_id
_entity_poly.type
_entity_poly.pdbx_seq_one_letter_code
_entity_poly.pdbx_strand_id
1 'polypeptide(L)'
;MRPCVCGMTILCLCLCAACSRTVEIPVPHPVRVTPPAHLLTPTPEPAFRGTTNGDLLEWALENREALRMCNADKRAVERAGKP
;
A
#
# COMPACT_ATOMS: atom_id res chain seq x y z
N MET A 1 53.27 -36.43 3.56
CA MET A 1 52.26 -35.93 2.59
C MET A 1 50.82 -35.95 3.11
N ARG A 2 50.43 -36.84 4.04
CA ARG A 2 49.07 -36.86 4.64
C ARG A 2 48.64 -35.62 5.48
N PRO A 3 49.49 -34.95 6.27
CA PRO A 3 49.02 -33.86 7.14
C PRO A 3 48.67 -32.57 6.38
N CYS A 4 49.36 -32.28 5.26
CA CYS A 4 49.04 -31.10 4.44
C CYS A 4 47.67 -31.20 3.76
N VAL A 5 47.27 -32.39 3.33
CA VAL A 5 45.96 -32.59 2.68
C VAL A 5 44.83 -32.37 3.69
N CYS A 6 44.97 -32.89 4.92
CA CYS A 6 44.00 -32.66 5.99
C CYS A 6 43.91 -31.16 6.37
N GLY A 7 45.03 -30.46 6.46
CA GLY A 7 45.07 -29.02 6.75
C GLY A 7 44.34 -28.18 5.70
N MET A 8 44.59 -28.46 4.42
CA MET A 8 43.94 -27.74 3.32
C MET A 8 42.43 -28.00 3.25
N THR A 9 41.98 -29.24 3.54
CA THR A 9 40.54 -29.53 3.62
C THR A 9 39.85 -28.80 4.77
N ILE A 10 40.48 -28.69 5.93
CA ILE A 10 39.89 -27.97 7.08
C ILE A 10 39.79 -26.47 6.78
N LEU A 11 40.83 -25.88 6.19
CA LEU A 11 40.83 -24.46 5.83
C LEU A 11 39.73 -24.13 4.81
N CYS A 12 39.56 -24.97 3.78
CA CYS A 12 38.49 -24.82 2.79
C CYS A 12 37.10 -24.94 3.42
N LEU A 13 36.88 -25.92 4.31
CA LEU A 13 35.58 -26.15 4.93
C LEU A 13 35.19 -25.01 5.91
N CYS A 14 36.15 -24.47 6.67
CA CYS A 14 35.91 -23.33 7.55
C CYS A 14 35.55 -22.04 6.78
N LEU A 15 36.19 -21.80 5.64
CA LEU A 15 35.86 -20.65 4.77
C LEU A 15 34.45 -20.77 4.17
N CYS A 16 34.01 -21.98 3.81
CA CYS A 16 32.65 -22.21 3.31
C CYS A 16 31.57 -22.01 4.39
N ALA A 17 31.86 -22.31 5.66
CA ALA A 17 30.93 -22.11 6.77
C ALA A 17 30.72 -20.62 7.14
N ALA A 18 31.69 -19.76 6.86
CA ALA A 18 31.59 -18.32 7.11
C ALA A 18 30.63 -17.60 6.12
N CYS A 19 30.49 -18.14 4.90
CA CYS A 19 29.63 -17.58 3.86
C CYS A 19 28.19 -18.14 3.85
N SER A 20 27.91 -19.22 4.58
CA SER A 20 26.59 -19.86 4.63
C SER A 20 25.72 -19.40 5.80
N ARG A 21 26.10 -18.31 6.48
CA ARG A 21 25.34 -17.80 7.63
C ARG A 21 23.94 -17.39 7.19
N THR A 22 22.93 -18.13 7.66
CA THR A 22 21.53 -17.70 7.55
C THR A 22 21.33 -16.46 8.42
N VAL A 23 20.89 -15.37 7.79
CA VAL A 23 20.50 -14.15 8.48
C VAL A 23 18.98 -14.07 8.41
N GLU A 24 18.33 -14.06 9.57
CA GLU A 24 16.92 -13.72 9.64
C GLU A 24 16.79 -12.22 9.41
N ILE A 25 16.24 -11.85 8.24
CA ILE A 25 15.92 -10.48 7.91
C ILE A 25 14.44 -10.29 8.21
N PRO A 26 14.05 -9.33 9.07
CA PRO A 26 12.65 -9.01 9.25
C PRO A 26 12.09 -8.48 7.94
N VAL A 27 11.23 -9.28 7.29
CA VAL A 27 10.50 -8.87 6.09
C VAL A 27 9.17 -8.28 6.54
N PRO A 28 8.83 -7.03 6.14
CA PRO A 28 7.50 -6.49 6.39
C PRO A 28 6.45 -7.40 5.76
N HIS A 29 5.57 -7.98 6.58
CA HIS A 29 4.43 -8.73 6.09
C HIS A 29 3.30 -7.76 5.73
N PRO A 30 2.77 -7.81 4.49
CA PRO A 30 1.65 -6.96 4.12
C PRO A 30 0.40 -7.36 4.91
N VAL A 31 -0.08 -6.45 5.75
CA VAL A 31 -1.38 -6.61 6.42
C VAL A 31 -2.48 -6.23 5.44
N ARG A 32 -3.35 -7.19 5.10
CA ARG A 32 -4.53 -6.93 4.28
C ARG A 32 -5.64 -6.38 5.15
N VAL A 33 -5.90 -5.08 5.02
CA VAL A 33 -7.07 -4.42 5.62
C VAL A 33 -8.14 -4.24 4.54
N THR A 34 -9.39 -4.60 4.88
CA THR A 34 -10.54 -4.29 4.04
C THR A 34 -10.98 -2.86 4.35
N PRO A 35 -11.10 -1.96 3.36
CA PRO A 35 -11.63 -0.62 3.59
C PRO A 35 -13.04 -0.68 4.18
N PRO A 36 -13.44 0.31 5.01
CA PRO A 36 -14.83 0.46 5.43
C PRO A 36 -15.80 0.37 4.24
N ALA A 37 -16.92 -0.34 4.42
CA ALA A 37 -17.85 -0.62 3.33
C ALA A 37 -18.35 0.63 2.58
N HIS A 38 -18.53 1.76 3.28
CA HIS A 38 -18.97 3.01 2.67
C HIS A 38 -17.97 3.57 1.64
N LEU A 39 -16.67 3.26 1.77
CA LEU A 39 -15.63 3.68 0.83
C LEU A 39 -15.61 2.82 -0.45
N LEU A 40 -16.27 1.66 -0.42
CA LEU A 40 -16.42 0.78 -1.59
C LEU A 40 -17.69 1.11 -2.39
N THR A 41 -18.59 1.91 -1.82
CA THR A 41 -19.80 2.37 -2.50
C THR A 41 -19.46 3.50 -3.47
N PRO A 42 -19.89 3.44 -4.75
CA PRO A 42 -19.69 4.55 -5.68
C PRO A 42 -20.34 5.84 -5.18
N THR A 43 -19.63 6.97 -5.27
CA THR A 43 -20.23 8.28 -5.06
C THR A 43 -21.21 8.57 -6.20
N PRO A 44 -22.49 8.87 -5.92
CA PRO A 44 -23.47 9.15 -6.96
C PRO A 44 -23.12 10.45 -7.70
N GLU A 45 -23.25 10.42 -9.02
CA GLU A 45 -23.08 11.61 -9.86
C GLU A 45 -24.39 12.42 -9.88
N PRO A 46 -24.37 13.73 -9.55
CA PRO A 46 -25.56 14.57 -9.66
C PRO A 46 -26.00 14.72 -11.11
N ALA A 47 -27.25 14.38 -11.41
CA ALA A 47 -27.79 14.47 -12.76
C ALA A 47 -28.30 15.89 -13.05
N PHE A 48 -27.85 16.50 -14.15
CA PHE A 48 -28.39 17.78 -14.61
C PHE A 48 -29.75 17.57 -15.27
N ARG A 49 -30.78 18.28 -14.78
CA ARG A 49 -32.17 18.23 -15.32
C ARG A 49 -32.77 19.61 -15.58
N GLY A 50 -31.92 20.63 -15.54
CA GLY A 50 -32.33 22.03 -15.63
C GLY A 50 -32.53 22.54 -17.05
N THR A 51 -33.21 23.68 -17.16
CA THR A 51 -33.34 24.47 -18.40
C THR A 51 -32.85 25.91 -18.23
N THR A 52 -32.50 26.31 -17.01
CA THR A 52 -32.07 27.68 -16.67
C THR A 52 -30.63 27.72 -16.17
N ASN A 53 -30.05 28.92 -16.16
CA ASN A 53 -28.75 29.16 -15.53
C ASN A 53 -28.78 28.95 -14.01
N GLY A 54 -29.94 29.14 -13.38
CA GLY A 54 -30.14 28.84 -11.96
C GLY A 54 -29.95 27.35 -11.69
N ASP A 55 -30.58 26.51 -12.52
CA ASP A 55 -30.44 25.06 -12.41
C ASP A 55 -29.01 24.60 -12.68
N LEU A 56 -28.31 25.26 -13.61
CA LEU A 56 -26.90 24.98 -13.89
C LEU A 56 -26.02 25.28 -12.66
N LEU A 57 -26.28 26.41 -12.00
CA LEU A 57 -25.57 26.78 -10.77
C LEU A 57 -25.85 25.78 -9.64
N GLU A 58 -27.11 25.40 -9.45
CA GLU A 58 -27.51 24.44 -8.42
C GLU A 58 -26.82 23.08 -8.64
N TRP A 59 -26.90 22.53 -9.86
CA TRP A 59 -26.19 21.31 -10.22
C TRP A 59 -24.66 21.42 -10.04
N ALA A 60 -24.06 22.56 -10.37
CA ALA A 60 -22.62 22.76 -10.18
C ALA A 60 -22.23 22.78 -8.68
N LEU A 61 -23.09 23.33 -7.82
CA LEU A 61 -22.88 23.32 -6.37
C LEU A 61 -23.01 21.90 -5.79
N GLU A 62 -24.00 21.12 -6.24
CA GLU A 62 -24.14 19.71 -5.85
C GLU A 62 -22.91 18.89 -6.26
N ASN A 63 -22.42 19.08 -7.48
CA ASN A 63 -21.19 18.44 -7.96
C ASN A 63 -19.97 18.81 -7.12
N ARG A 64 -19.83 20.10 -6.79
CA ARG A 64 -18.74 20.57 -5.93
C ARG A 64 -18.77 19.88 -4.57
N GLU A 65 -19.95 19.66 -4.01
CA GLU A 65 -20.09 19.02 -2.71
C GLU A 65 -19.82 17.51 -2.78
N ALA A 66 -20.35 16.81 -3.78
CA ALA A 66 -20.05 15.39 -4.00
C ALA A 66 -18.52 15.15 -4.16
N LEU A 67 -17.83 16.02 -4.88
CA LEU A 67 -16.37 15.97 -5.04
C LEU A 67 -15.64 16.20 -3.70
N ARG A 68 -16.12 17.13 -2.87
CA ARG A 68 -15.53 17.39 -1.54
C ARG A 68 -15.67 16.20 -0.61
N MET A 69 -16.83 15.56 -0.60
CA MET A 69 -17.08 14.35 0.19
C MET A 69 -16.16 13.21 -0.26
N CYS A 70 -16.10 12.92 -1.56
CA CYS A 70 -15.20 11.89 -2.10
C CYS A 70 -13.72 12.16 -1.75
N ASN A 71 -13.29 13.42 -1.81
CA ASN A 71 -11.91 13.77 -1.42
C ASN A 71 -11.69 13.72 0.10
N ALA A 72 -12.73 13.90 0.93
CA ALA A 72 -12.64 13.69 2.37
C ALA A 72 -12.43 12.22 2.71
N ASP A 73 -13.15 11.33 2.04
CA ASP A 73 -12.99 9.88 2.13
C ASP A 73 -11.56 9.43 1.75
N LYS A 74 -11.02 9.95 0.64
CA LYS A 74 -9.63 9.68 0.24
C LYS A 74 -8.62 10.11 1.30
N ARG A 75 -8.78 11.32 1.87
CA ARG A 75 -7.92 11.78 2.97
C ARG A 75 -8.04 10.92 4.22
N ALA A 76 -9.23 10.37 4.50
CA ALA A 76 -9.42 9.47 5.63
C ALA A 76 -8.63 8.17 5.44
N VAL A 77 -8.62 7.62 4.23
CA VAL A 77 -7.81 6.44 3.87
C VAL A 77 -6.32 6.72 4.02
N GLU A 78 -5.82 7.86 3.52
CA GLU A 78 -4.41 8.25 3.65
C GLU A 78 -3.98 8.36 5.12
N ARG A 79 -4.82 8.91 5.99
CA ARG A 79 -4.55 9.02 7.42
C ARG A 79 -4.56 7.66 8.12
N ALA A 80 -5.49 6.78 7.75
CA ALA A 80 -5.57 5.43 8.32
C ALA A 80 -4.41 4.52 7.87
N GLY A 81 -3.81 4.78 6.71
CA GLY A 81 -2.66 4.05 6.19
C GLY A 81 -1.30 4.55 6.68
N LYS A 82 -1.25 5.61 7.51
CA LYS A 82 -0.01 6.12 8.09
C LYS A 82 0.28 5.35 9.39
N PRO A 83 1.50 4.78 9.56
CA PRO A 83 1.87 4.05 10.78
C PRO A 83 1.87 4.95 12.01
#